data_AF-A0A2N3HV72-F1
#
_entry.id   AF-A0A2N3HV72-F1
#
_cell.length_a   1.000
_cell.length_b   1.000
_cell.length_c   1.000
_cell.angle_alpha   90.00
_cell.angle_beta   90.00
_cell.angle_gamma   90.00
#
_symmetry.space_group_name_H-M   'P 1'
#
loop_
_entity.id
_entity.type
_entity.pdbx_description
1 polymer ?
#
loop_
_entity_poly.entity_id
_entity_poly.type
_entity_poly.pdbx_seq_one_letter_code
_entity_poly.pdbx_strand_id
1 'polypeptide(L)'
;MKNKLTMRTIFKIWILINTIWIINGCKQNSQENKTPDFQFDSIHTVISDTSQLNWIARDLNSLWTPNTNDLNITESILKTAIKENMNEYWSLLDTLTVKKYHRQYTFYTNSNNDSIVFINAFCRVLNIPVDSAGIWIMRPCDWKNTFMMVNDGGDCYWSIKINLTRKTYFDFKVNGEA
;
A
#
# COMPACT_ATOMS: atom_id res chain seq x y z
N MET A 1 74.99 33.23 -18.82
CA MET A 1 74.67 33.53 -17.41
C MET A 1 73.36 34.30 -17.36
N LYS A 2 72.48 33.88 -16.45
CA LYS A 2 71.10 34.32 -16.26
C LYS A 2 71.03 35.78 -15.76
N ASN A 3 70.16 36.63 -16.31
CA ASN A 3 68.82 36.92 -15.76
C ASN A 3 68.21 38.22 -16.32
N LYS A 4 67.01 38.07 -16.87
CA LYS A 4 65.89 39.02 -16.93
C LYS A 4 65.44 39.35 -15.48
N LEU A 5 64.71 40.39 -15.10
CA LEU A 5 63.76 41.33 -15.70
C LEU A 5 63.46 42.36 -14.58
N THR A 6 63.12 43.62 -14.86
CA THR A 6 62.09 44.32 -14.04
C THR A 6 61.41 45.44 -14.82
N MET A 7 60.12 45.53 -14.54
CA MET A 7 59.04 46.23 -15.19
C MET A 7 58.88 47.64 -14.62
N ARG A 8 58.55 48.64 -15.45
CA ARG A 8 58.00 49.93 -15.01
C ARG A 8 56.65 50.19 -15.71
N THR A 9 55.70 50.47 -14.85
CA THR A 9 54.30 50.90 -14.98
C THR A 9 54.04 51.91 -16.10
N ILE A 10 52.90 51.81 -16.82
CA ILE A 10 52.18 52.94 -17.41
C ILE A 10 50.75 52.55 -17.83
N PHE A 11 49.81 53.40 -17.38
CA PHE A 11 48.51 53.80 -17.94
C PHE A 11 47.23 52.97 -17.78
N LYS A 12 46.25 53.69 -17.22
CA LYS A 12 44.83 53.41 -17.04
C LYS A 12 44.10 53.47 -18.38
N ILE A 13 43.21 52.52 -18.66
CA ILE A 13 42.04 52.73 -19.52
C ILE A 13 40.84 51.99 -18.91
N TRP A 14 39.80 52.75 -18.64
CA TRP A 14 38.51 52.33 -18.11
C TRP A 14 37.61 52.01 -19.30
N ILE A 15 37.21 50.74 -19.49
CA ILE A 15 36.17 50.36 -20.45
C ILE A 15 35.08 49.64 -19.67
N LEU A 16 33.94 50.33 -19.57
CA LEU A 16 32.66 49.80 -19.14
C LEU A 16 32.18 48.78 -20.18
N ILE A 17 32.08 47.51 -19.80
CA ILE A 17 31.33 46.51 -20.56
C ILE A 17 30.15 46.06 -19.71
N ASN A 18 28.97 46.53 -20.12
CA ASN A 18 27.67 45.98 -19.77
C ASN A 18 27.69 44.47 -20.03
N THR A 19 27.70 43.66 -18.96
CA THR A 19 27.33 42.25 -19.06
C THR A 19 25.90 42.11 -18.58
N ILE A 20 25.00 42.04 -19.56
CA ILE A 20 23.62 41.64 -19.41
C ILE A 20 23.65 40.21 -18.84
N TRP A 21 23.38 40.07 -17.54
CA TRP A 21 23.03 38.78 -16.95
C TRP A 21 21.60 38.48 -17.39
N ILE A 22 21.46 37.76 -18.51
CA ILE A 22 20.24 37.02 -18.80
C ILE A 22 20.18 35.93 -17.73
N ILE A 23 19.47 36.19 -16.64
CA ILE A 23 18.88 35.13 -15.82
C ILE A 23 17.89 34.39 -16.72
N ASN A 24 18.42 33.43 -17.48
CA ASN A 24 17.61 32.34 -18.00
C ASN A 24 17.04 31.67 -16.76
N GLY A 25 15.78 32.01 -16.47
CA GLY A 25 14.97 31.28 -15.54
C GLY A 25 14.95 29.83 -16.01
N CYS A 26 15.76 28.99 -15.38
CA CYS A 26 15.34 27.62 -15.20
C CYS A 26 14.08 27.69 -14.34
N LYS A 27 12.92 27.75 -14.99
CA LYS A 27 11.76 27.05 -14.48
C LYS A 27 12.23 25.61 -14.30
N GLN A 28 12.73 25.29 -13.12
CA GLN A 28 12.63 23.93 -12.64
C GLN A 28 11.14 23.67 -12.62
N ASN A 29 10.65 23.01 -13.68
CA ASN A 29 9.49 22.16 -13.53
C ASN A 29 9.91 21.16 -12.45
N SER A 30 9.68 21.50 -11.19
CA SER A 30 9.32 20.50 -10.21
C SER A 30 8.02 19.91 -10.75
N GLN A 31 8.14 18.94 -11.65
CA GLN A 31 7.20 17.85 -11.60
C GLN A 31 7.38 17.30 -10.19
N GLU A 32 6.53 17.77 -9.28
CA GLU A 32 5.99 16.89 -8.26
C GLU A 32 5.64 15.62 -9.04
N ASN A 33 6.49 14.62 -8.93
CA ASN A 33 6.10 13.26 -9.18
C ASN A 33 5.02 12.99 -8.14
N LYS A 34 3.78 13.40 -8.45
CA LYS A 34 2.61 12.77 -7.91
C LYS A 34 2.75 11.33 -8.36
N THR A 35 3.36 10.52 -7.50
CA THR A 35 3.16 9.08 -7.50
C THR A 35 1.67 8.87 -7.77
N PRO A 36 1.30 8.05 -8.77
CA PRO A 36 -0.11 7.79 -9.02
C PRO A 36 -0.68 7.29 -7.71
N ASP A 37 -1.50 8.11 -7.06
CA ASP A 37 -2.22 7.72 -5.88
C ASP A 37 -3.20 6.66 -6.39
N PHE A 38 -2.83 5.39 -6.21
CA PHE A 38 -3.62 4.29 -6.68
C PHE A 38 -4.91 4.30 -5.88
N GLN A 39 -5.98 4.76 -6.51
CA GLN A 39 -7.28 4.83 -5.90
C GLN A 39 -7.84 3.39 -5.85
N PHE A 40 -7.72 2.75 -4.69
CA PHE A 40 -8.49 1.55 -4.40
C PHE A 40 -9.96 1.82 -4.73
N ASP A 41 -10.60 0.86 -5.40
CA ASP A 41 -12.03 0.95 -5.69
C ASP A 41 -12.84 1.03 -4.37
N SER A 42 -14.15 1.28 -4.49
CA SER A 42 -15.00 1.50 -3.31
C SER A 42 -15.06 0.31 -2.34
N ILE A 43 -14.64 -0.89 -2.78
CA ILE A 43 -14.70 -2.15 -2.02
C ILE A 43 -13.34 -2.60 -1.48
N HIS A 44 -12.27 -1.82 -1.68
CA HIS A 44 -10.97 -2.10 -1.10
C HIS A 44 -10.50 -0.98 -0.16
N THR A 45 -9.67 -1.34 0.81
CA THR A 45 -9.02 -0.39 1.73
C THR A 45 -7.66 -0.92 2.20
N VAL A 46 -6.79 -0.04 2.68
CA VAL A 46 -5.53 -0.40 3.36
C VAL A 46 -5.66 -0.05 4.84
N ILE A 47 -5.36 -1.01 5.70
CA ILE A 47 -5.28 -0.81 7.15
C ILE A 47 -3.81 -0.70 7.54
N SER A 48 -3.42 0.51 7.97
CA SER A 48 -2.07 0.88 8.38
C SER A 48 -1.94 1.29 9.85
N ASP A 49 -3.00 1.12 10.64
CA ASP A 49 -2.95 1.32 12.09
C ASP A 49 -2.47 0.05 12.79
N THR A 50 -1.23 0.07 13.28
CA THR A 50 -0.59 -1.09 13.94
C THR A 50 -1.30 -1.55 15.19
N SER A 51 -2.03 -0.68 15.89
CA SER A 51 -2.75 -1.04 17.13
C SER A 51 -3.81 -2.11 16.88
N GLN A 52 -4.31 -2.21 15.64
CA GLN A 52 -5.35 -3.14 15.21
C GLN A 52 -4.80 -4.46 14.66
N LEU A 53 -3.47 -4.57 14.45
CA LEU A 53 -2.84 -5.66 13.70
C LEU A 53 -2.17 -6.73 14.56
N ASN A 54 -2.07 -6.52 15.87
CA ASN A 54 -1.27 -7.36 16.78
C ASN A 54 -1.57 -8.87 16.70
N TRP A 55 -2.81 -9.25 16.38
CA TRP A 55 -3.26 -10.64 16.33
C TRP A 55 -3.02 -11.32 14.97
N ILE A 56 -2.86 -10.55 13.88
CA ILE A 56 -2.66 -11.05 12.50
C ILE A 56 -1.21 -10.96 12.02
N ALA A 57 -0.46 -9.97 12.51
CA ALA A 57 0.92 -9.68 12.09
C ALA A 57 1.83 -9.60 13.32
N ARG A 58 1.94 -10.71 14.07
CA ARG A 58 2.77 -10.78 15.29
C ARG A 58 4.26 -10.54 15.03
N ASP A 59 4.70 -10.85 13.82
CA ASP A 59 6.06 -10.67 13.32
C ASP A 59 6.24 -9.35 12.55
N LEU A 60 5.27 -8.43 12.63
CA LEU A 60 5.34 -7.12 11.98
C LEU A 60 6.56 -6.34 12.46
N ASN A 61 7.40 -5.95 11.50
CA ASN A 61 8.55 -5.09 11.71
C ASN A 61 8.26 -3.65 11.26
N SER A 62 7.76 -3.47 10.03
CA SER A 62 7.37 -2.14 9.53
C SER A 62 6.20 -2.24 8.54
N LEU A 63 5.41 -1.17 8.46
CA LEU A 63 4.39 -1.00 7.42
C LEU A 63 4.97 -0.27 6.21
N TRP A 64 4.38 -0.51 5.04
CA TRP A 64 4.74 0.19 3.80
C TRP A 64 3.53 0.39 2.89
N THR A 65 3.62 1.37 1.99
CA THR A 65 2.57 1.66 1.01
C THR A 65 2.89 0.96 -0.31
N PRO A 66 1.96 0.16 -0.87
CA PRO A 66 2.23 -0.57 -2.10
C PRO A 66 2.21 0.31 -3.34
N ASN A 67 2.96 -0.12 -4.36
CA ASN A 67 2.82 0.39 -5.72
C ASN A 67 1.95 -0.55 -6.57
N THR A 68 1.64 -0.13 -7.80
CA THR A 68 0.81 -0.91 -8.75
C THR A 68 1.37 -2.30 -9.04
N ASN A 69 2.69 -2.46 -9.11
CA ASN A 69 3.30 -3.76 -9.38
C ASN A 69 3.12 -4.72 -8.20
N ASP A 70 3.24 -4.23 -6.96
CA ASP A 70 3.00 -5.04 -5.76
C ASP A 70 1.57 -5.58 -5.73
N LEU A 71 0.59 -4.74 -6.09
CA LEU A 71 -0.81 -5.13 -6.21
C LEU A 71 -1.04 -6.14 -7.32
N ASN A 72 -0.44 -5.94 -8.50
CA ASN A 72 -0.56 -6.88 -9.61
C ASN A 72 0.00 -8.27 -9.26
N ILE A 73 1.15 -8.31 -8.58
CA ILE A 73 1.74 -9.57 -8.09
C ILE A 73 0.83 -10.19 -7.03
N THR A 74 0.33 -9.39 -6.09
CA THR A 74 -0.61 -9.83 -5.04
C THR A 74 -1.84 -10.49 -5.67
N GLU A 75 -2.51 -9.83 -6.61
CA GLU A 75 -3.71 -10.36 -7.27
C GLU A 75 -3.40 -11.61 -8.12
N SER A 76 -2.22 -11.69 -8.73
CA SER A 76 -1.78 -12.89 -9.45
C SER A 76 -1.64 -14.08 -8.50
N ILE A 77 -0.95 -13.90 -7.36
CA ILE A 77 -0.76 -14.96 -6.36
C ILE A 77 -2.10 -15.34 -5.73
N LEU A 78 -2.96 -14.37 -5.42
CA LEU A 78 -4.32 -14.62 -4.89
C LEU A 78 -5.12 -15.52 -5.83
N LYS A 79 -5.13 -15.24 -7.14
CA LYS A 79 -5.83 -16.08 -8.12
C LYS A 79 -5.27 -17.50 -8.17
N THR A 80 -3.95 -17.66 -8.05
CA THR A 80 -3.31 -18.98 -7.96
C THR A 80 -3.76 -19.71 -6.69
N ALA A 81 -3.70 -19.05 -5.52
CA ALA A 81 -4.11 -19.62 -4.25
C ALA A 81 -5.57 -20.12 -4.28
N ILE A 82 -6.48 -19.31 -4.83
CA ILE A 82 -7.90 -19.69 -4.97
C ILE A 82 -8.04 -20.93 -5.86
N LYS A 83 -7.35 -20.99 -7.01
CA LYS A 83 -7.42 -22.14 -7.92
C LYS A 83 -6.89 -23.42 -7.29
N GLU A 84 -5.76 -23.33 -6.58
CA GLU A 84 -5.09 -24.48 -5.99
C GLU A 84 -5.85 -25.07 -4.80
N ASN A 85 -6.63 -24.26 -4.09
CA ASN A 85 -7.39 -24.70 -2.91
C ASN A 85 -8.90 -24.83 -3.20
N MET A 86 -9.33 -24.65 -4.45
CA MET A 86 -10.73 -24.80 -4.82
C MET A 86 -11.22 -26.20 -4.46
N ASN A 87 -12.29 -26.27 -3.68
CA ASN A 87 -12.92 -27.54 -3.30
C ASN A 87 -14.45 -27.41 -3.30
N GLU A 88 -15.13 -28.54 -3.19
CA GLU A 88 -16.60 -28.61 -3.26
C GLU A 88 -17.31 -27.94 -2.08
N TYR A 89 -16.63 -27.70 -0.96
CA TYR A 89 -17.21 -27.13 0.26
C TYR A 89 -17.27 -25.60 0.25
N TRP A 90 -16.55 -24.93 -0.65
CA TRP A 90 -16.45 -23.46 -0.70
C TRP A 90 -17.06 -22.89 -1.98
N SER A 91 -18.32 -23.21 -2.24
CA SER A 91 -18.98 -22.95 -3.52
C SER A 91 -19.05 -21.47 -3.94
N LEU A 92 -18.85 -20.53 -3.02
CA LEU A 92 -18.96 -19.09 -3.29
C LEU A 92 -17.65 -18.38 -3.66
N LEU A 93 -16.49 -18.94 -3.31
CA LEU A 93 -15.19 -18.29 -3.56
C LEU A 93 -14.48 -18.90 -4.76
N ASP A 94 -14.43 -18.14 -5.85
CA ASP A 94 -13.70 -18.50 -7.05
C ASP A 94 -13.00 -17.28 -7.68
N THR A 95 -12.26 -17.52 -8.77
CA THR A 95 -11.47 -16.47 -9.46
C THR A 95 -12.32 -15.34 -10.08
N LEU A 96 -13.62 -15.55 -10.30
CA LEU A 96 -14.58 -14.59 -10.83
C LEU A 96 -15.34 -13.86 -9.71
N THR A 97 -15.67 -14.54 -8.62
CA THR A 97 -16.44 -13.98 -7.49
C THR A 97 -15.55 -13.23 -6.51
N VAL A 98 -14.26 -13.57 -6.41
CA VAL A 98 -13.32 -12.92 -5.48
C VAL A 98 -13.33 -11.39 -5.59
N LYS A 99 -13.53 -10.84 -6.78
CA LYS A 99 -13.59 -9.38 -7.02
C LYS A 99 -14.82 -8.68 -6.43
N LYS A 100 -15.80 -9.41 -5.93
CA LYS A 100 -17.02 -8.88 -5.32
C LYS A 100 -16.89 -8.67 -3.81
N TYR A 101 -15.84 -9.20 -3.20
CA TYR A 101 -15.60 -9.10 -1.77
C TYR A 101 -15.07 -7.72 -1.42
N HIS A 102 -15.53 -7.18 -0.30
CA HIS A 102 -14.83 -6.09 0.35
C HIS A 102 -13.52 -6.62 0.92
N ARG A 103 -12.41 -5.90 0.73
CA ARG A 103 -11.09 -6.35 1.18
C ARG A 103 -10.34 -5.27 1.95
N GLN A 104 -9.76 -5.69 3.08
CA GLN A 104 -8.80 -4.92 3.85
C GLN A 104 -7.42 -5.52 3.60
N TYR A 105 -6.52 -4.69 3.11
CA TYR A 105 -5.13 -5.06 2.89
C TYR A 105 -4.24 -4.48 3.98
N THR A 106 -3.23 -5.25 4.39
CA THR A 106 -2.15 -4.78 5.25
C THR A 106 -0.82 -5.20 4.63
N PHE A 107 0.01 -4.22 4.34
CA PHE A 107 1.33 -4.39 3.72
C PHE A 107 2.39 -4.15 4.79
N TYR A 108 3.18 -5.18 5.09
CA TYR A 108 4.22 -5.10 6.11
C TYR A 108 5.48 -5.86 5.73
N THR A 109 6.59 -5.53 6.37
CA THR A 109 7.77 -6.40 6.41
C THR A 109 7.72 -7.19 7.71
N ASN A 110 8.06 -8.47 7.64
CA ASN A 110 8.16 -9.29 8.85
C ASN A 110 9.59 -9.29 9.44
N SER A 111 9.77 -10.01 10.56
CA SER A 111 11.07 -10.17 11.22
C SER A 111 12.17 -10.81 10.35
N ASN A 112 11.80 -11.48 9.26
CA ASN A 112 12.73 -12.07 8.28
C ASN A 112 13.02 -11.12 7.11
N ASN A 113 12.54 -9.87 7.15
CA ASN A 113 12.58 -8.90 6.05
C ASN A 113 11.83 -9.38 4.78
N ASP A 114 10.90 -10.32 4.90
CA ASP A 114 10.00 -10.67 3.80
C ASP A 114 8.87 -9.63 3.70
N SER A 115 8.51 -9.25 2.48
CA SER A 115 7.35 -8.38 2.19
C SER A 115 6.08 -9.22 2.22
N ILE A 116 5.25 -9.00 3.24
CA ILE A 116 4.00 -9.73 3.46
C ILE A 116 2.80 -8.82 3.16
N VAL A 117 1.82 -9.40 2.48
CA VAL A 117 0.48 -8.83 2.31
C VAL A 117 -0.49 -9.72 3.03
N PHE A 118 -1.20 -9.17 4.00
CA PHE A 118 -2.35 -9.82 4.58
C PHE A 118 -3.62 -9.25 3.96
N ILE A 119 -4.53 -10.13 3.55
CA ILE A 119 -5.82 -9.77 2.97
C ILE A 119 -6.91 -10.38 3.85
N ASN A 120 -7.81 -9.52 4.32
CA ASN A 120 -9.02 -9.88 5.05
C ASN A 120 -10.22 -9.52 4.18
N ALA A 121 -11.10 -10.47 3.89
CA ALA A 121 -12.14 -10.26 2.89
C ALA A 121 -13.51 -10.81 3.32
N PHE A 122 -14.56 -10.05 2.99
CA PHE A 122 -15.95 -10.37 3.35
C PHE A 122 -16.91 -9.90 2.26
N CYS A 123 -17.98 -10.66 2.01
CA CYS A 123 -18.89 -10.40 0.89
C CYS A 123 -19.94 -9.30 1.18
N ARG A 124 -20.06 -8.85 2.43
CA ARG A 124 -20.99 -7.78 2.86
C ARG A 124 -20.44 -7.00 4.06
N VAL A 125 -20.68 -5.70 4.10
CA VAL A 125 -20.39 -4.86 5.28
C VAL A 125 -21.41 -5.18 6.39
N LEU A 126 -20.91 -5.52 7.57
CA LEU A 126 -21.78 -5.84 8.72
C LEU A 126 -22.31 -4.58 9.37
N ASN A 127 -23.54 -4.65 9.88
CA ASN A 127 -24.03 -3.66 10.82
C ASN A 127 -23.60 -4.07 12.23
N ILE A 128 -23.07 -3.12 13.00
CA ILE A 128 -22.69 -3.32 14.39
C ILE A 128 -23.60 -2.52 15.32
N PRO A 129 -23.89 -3.04 16.52
CA PRO A 129 -24.53 -2.26 17.57
C PRO A 129 -23.65 -1.07 17.94
N VAL A 130 -24.23 0.12 17.87
CA VAL A 130 -23.65 1.33 18.46
C VAL A 130 -24.52 1.72 19.63
N ASP A 131 -23.90 1.83 20.81
CA ASP A 131 -24.55 2.44 21.96
C ASP A 131 -24.57 3.96 21.75
N SER A 132 -25.75 4.50 21.48
CA SER A 132 -26.01 5.92 21.63
C SER A 132 -26.93 6.13 22.82
N ALA A 133 -26.36 6.58 23.94
CA ALA A 133 -27.08 6.95 25.15
C ALA A 133 -28.08 5.90 25.66
N GLY A 134 -27.76 4.61 25.58
CA GLY A 134 -28.59 3.50 26.05
C GLY A 134 -29.55 2.93 24.99
N ILE A 135 -29.45 3.35 23.73
CA ILE A 135 -30.21 2.80 22.61
C ILE A 135 -29.27 2.00 21.70
N TRP A 136 -29.61 0.72 21.50
CA TRP A 136 -28.92 -0.16 20.56
C TRP A 136 -29.37 0.14 19.13
N ILE A 137 -28.59 0.92 18.40
CA ILE A 137 -28.84 1.21 16.99
C ILE A 137 -27.84 0.44 16.14
N MET A 138 -28.34 -0.32 15.17
CA MET A 138 -27.49 -0.98 14.17
C MET A 138 -27.00 0.05 13.15
N ARG A 139 -25.69 0.17 12.99
CA ARG A 139 -25.07 1.03 11.96
C ARG A 139 -24.05 0.24 11.16
N PRO A 140 -23.85 0.55 9.87
CA PRO A 140 -22.76 -0.04 9.10
C PRO A 140 -21.43 0.19 9.81
N CYS A 141 -20.62 -0.86 9.93
CA CYS A 141 -19.29 -0.72 10.50
C CYS A 141 -18.41 0.16 9.60
N ASP A 142 -17.51 0.92 10.22
CA ASP A 142 -16.47 1.67 9.51
C ASP A 142 -15.31 0.74 9.12
N TRP A 143 -15.62 -0.24 8.27
CA TRP A 143 -14.66 -1.24 7.82
C TRP A 143 -13.49 -0.66 7.03
N LYS A 144 -13.57 0.58 6.57
CA LYS A 144 -12.46 1.21 5.84
C LYS A 144 -11.35 1.68 6.76
N ASN A 145 -11.70 2.11 7.98
CA ASN A 145 -10.75 2.61 8.98
C ASN A 145 -10.55 1.65 10.17
N THR A 146 -11.45 0.68 10.35
CA THR A 146 -11.39 -0.30 11.43
C THR A 146 -11.20 -1.69 10.88
N PHE A 147 -10.18 -2.40 11.36
CA PHE A 147 -9.93 -3.77 11.01
C PHE A 147 -11.10 -4.67 11.44
N MET A 148 -11.64 -5.47 10.52
CA MET A 148 -12.80 -6.32 10.77
C MET A 148 -12.38 -7.69 11.30
N MET A 149 -12.64 -7.94 12.58
CA MET A 149 -12.59 -9.28 13.16
C MET A 149 -13.88 -10.04 12.82
N VAL A 150 -13.74 -11.18 12.14
CA VAL A 150 -14.86 -12.05 11.78
C VAL A 150 -14.70 -13.38 12.51
N ASN A 151 -15.56 -13.63 13.50
CA ASN A 151 -15.51 -14.82 14.36
C ASN A 151 -16.26 -16.01 13.74
N ASP A 152 -17.42 -15.75 13.14
CA ASP A 152 -18.23 -16.71 12.41
C ASP A 152 -18.74 -16.03 11.14
N GLY A 153 -18.03 -16.28 10.04
CA GLY A 153 -18.23 -15.57 8.77
C GLY A 153 -19.11 -16.33 7.78
N GLY A 154 -19.50 -17.56 8.11
CA GLY A 154 -20.07 -18.51 7.17
C GLY A 154 -19.28 -18.58 5.86
N ASP A 155 -20.01 -18.76 4.77
CA ASP A 155 -19.53 -18.73 3.37
C ASP A 155 -19.04 -17.34 2.89
N CYS A 156 -19.20 -16.29 3.69
CA CYS A 156 -19.02 -14.89 3.31
C CYS A 156 -17.72 -14.29 3.87
N TYR A 157 -16.70 -15.12 4.10
CA TYR A 157 -15.42 -14.67 4.64
C TYR A 157 -14.24 -15.52 4.19
N TRP A 158 -13.13 -14.85 3.89
CA TRP A 158 -11.83 -15.50 3.73
C TRP A 158 -10.69 -14.55 4.11
N SER A 159 -9.52 -15.14 4.40
CA SER A 159 -8.28 -14.40 4.61
C SER A 159 -7.09 -15.16 4.08
N ILE A 160 -6.02 -14.45 3.72
CA ILE A 160 -4.78 -15.04 3.19
C ILE A 160 -3.58 -14.17 3.55
N LYS A 161 -2.41 -14.80 3.71
CA LYS A 161 -1.13 -14.10 3.69
C LYS A 161 -0.36 -14.44 2.41
N ILE A 162 0.18 -13.41 1.77
CA ILE A 162 0.98 -13.51 0.57
C ILE A 162 2.37 -12.99 0.87
N ASN A 163 3.39 -13.76 0.54
CA ASN A 163 4.78 -13.36 0.62
C ASN A 163 5.25 -12.92 -0.78
N LEU A 164 5.42 -11.62 -1.00
CA LEU A 164 5.84 -11.07 -2.28
C LEU A 164 7.32 -11.34 -2.58
N THR A 165 8.17 -11.39 -1.54
CA THR A 165 9.59 -11.71 -1.68
C THR A 165 9.79 -13.12 -2.24
N ARG A 166 9.04 -14.08 -1.69
CA ARG A 166 9.13 -15.51 -2.06
C ARG A 166 8.16 -15.92 -3.14
N LYS A 167 7.25 -15.03 -3.55
CA LYS A 167 6.16 -15.29 -4.51
C LYS A 167 5.30 -16.50 -4.13
N THR A 168 4.95 -16.60 -2.86
CA THR A 168 4.16 -17.70 -2.29
C THR A 168 3.01 -17.15 -1.45
N TYR A 169 2.08 -18.02 -1.05
CA TYR A 169 1.04 -17.70 -0.08
C TYR A 169 1.03 -18.73 1.04
N PHE A 170 0.41 -18.37 2.16
CA PHE A 170 0.24 -19.20 3.35
C PHE A 170 -0.95 -18.69 4.17
N ASP A 171 -1.36 -19.45 5.18
CA ASP A 171 -2.50 -19.14 6.05
C ASP A 171 -3.78 -18.80 5.25
N PHE A 172 -4.02 -19.48 4.11
CA PHE A 172 -5.26 -19.29 3.36
C PHE A 172 -6.41 -19.97 4.11
N LYS A 173 -7.41 -19.17 4.50
CA LYS A 173 -8.57 -19.61 5.28
C LYS A 173 -9.83 -19.13 4.59
N VAL A 174 -10.75 -20.06 4.38
CA VAL A 174 -12.12 -19.78 3.94
C VAL A 174 -13.02 -20.29 5.05
N ASN A 175 -13.92 -19.44 5.57
CA ASN A 175 -14.91 -19.94 6.52
C ASN A 175 -15.92 -20.81 5.75
N GLY A 176 -16.30 -21.94 6.33
CA GLY A 176 -17.28 -22.85 5.76
C GLY A 176 -18.71 -22.48 6.14
N GLU A 177 -19.68 -23.14 5.51
CA GLU A 177 -21.06 -23.14 6.01
C GLU A 177 -21.10 -23.72 7.43
N ALA A 178 -21.83 -23.06 8.32
CA ALA A 178 -22.07 -23.52 9.70
C ALA A 178 -23.20 -24.54 9.76
#